data_AF-A0A9D4YY56-F1
#
_entry.id   AF-A0A9D4YY56-F1
#
_cell.length_a   1.000
_cell.length_b   1.000
_cell.length_c   1.000
_cell.angle_alpha   90.00
_cell.angle_beta   90.00
_cell.angle_gamma   90.00
#
_symmetry.space_group_name_H-M   'P 1'
#
loop_
_entity.id
_entity.type
_entity.pdbx_description
1 polymer ?
#
loop_
_entity_poly.entity_id
_entity_poly.type
_entity_poly.pdbx_seq_one_letter_code
_entity_poly.pdbx_strand_id
1 'polypeptide(L)'
;MVLLRLRQAFLAAALVLAVAASAAPSKLVDTEYTPILRSNAKIGNYPFTFGQILTKDMKPVFTTDDAGMPTKVPLISNEPDFSSLHKANGKLYLIVQFESPRPGSMYIVELNQDKKNGTLSPKSLKYVNFAGVHGLWIPCGGSVTPWGGRLAGEEYEPDARPMSEATSFDSLVSMYGGDWGDVEGFMAYYDLYPKQLNLKRMKANFNPYRYGHIVETRITPTGSVKVEKWYTLGRAAFEMAYALPNRRTVYMTDDGDNVGFFKFQADKPDDLSSGTLFAAKFTQTSGIGGGVFTITWIPLGKGKNAELKALAETTTFADIFETAEYDDESKACPAGFKSINQDSVGVECLKVKPGMAKAAAFLESRRYAALKGATTEFSKWEGITFDAKRGKLYTAMSAIRNGMENNAVKGKPESKFDIGGNNHIRLQYNKCGCVYEIPVDKSGSATGMKALVCGRTNPDKADELNGCALDGIASPDNVAYAPQMDSLLIGEDTSEHESNVMWAFDLRTRTLDRVLSAPYGAEVTSTYWHFNVNNFAYALAVIQHPYSGFEETKLLEKESSGIDGWVGSFVFKTSDLAGVRRADWDAITYSDTNEEKHDVRSSEEVRFIKQAGKVA
;
A
#
# COMPACT_ATOMS: atom_id res chain seq x y z
N MET A 1 35.58 -61.08 9.09
CA MET A 1 34.28 -60.67 8.53
C MET A 1 33.33 -60.06 9.59
N VAL A 2 33.17 -60.68 10.77
CA VAL A 2 32.30 -60.18 11.85
C VAL A 2 32.77 -58.83 12.46
N LEU A 3 34.07 -58.63 12.67
CA LEU A 3 34.61 -57.33 13.16
C LEU A 3 34.40 -56.16 12.19
N LEU A 4 34.37 -56.42 10.87
CA LEU A 4 34.17 -55.38 9.85
C LEU A 4 32.70 -54.91 9.83
N ARG A 5 31.75 -55.83 10.02
CA ARG A 5 30.32 -55.52 10.15
C ARG A 5 30.00 -54.79 11.45
N LEU A 6 30.68 -55.12 12.56
CA LEU A 6 30.56 -54.39 13.83
C LEU A 6 31.11 -52.95 13.73
N ARG A 7 32.26 -52.75 13.06
CA ARG A 7 32.78 -51.39 12.80
C ARG A 7 31.88 -50.56 11.89
N GLN A 8 31.30 -51.16 10.84
CA GLN A 8 30.36 -50.47 9.97
C GLN A 8 29.04 -50.13 10.69
N ALA A 9 28.54 -51.02 11.55
CA ALA A 9 27.37 -50.75 12.38
C ALA A 9 27.65 -49.65 13.42
N PHE A 10 28.85 -49.63 14.04
CA PHE A 10 29.27 -48.56 14.95
C PHE A 10 29.49 -47.22 14.23
N LEU A 11 30.06 -47.20 13.03
CA LEU A 11 30.17 -45.98 12.23
C LEU A 11 28.81 -45.48 11.76
N ALA A 12 27.90 -46.37 11.34
CA ALA A 12 26.54 -46.00 10.96
C ALA A 12 25.75 -45.48 12.18
N ALA A 13 25.86 -46.13 13.34
CA ALA A 13 25.22 -45.67 14.58
C ALA A 13 25.84 -44.35 15.08
N ALA A 14 27.15 -44.17 14.99
CA ALA A 14 27.83 -42.92 15.33
C ALA A 14 27.50 -41.80 14.35
N LEU A 15 27.31 -42.10 13.06
CA LEU A 15 26.87 -41.14 12.05
C LEU A 15 25.40 -40.75 12.27
N VAL A 16 24.53 -41.70 12.61
CA VAL A 16 23.12 -41.44 12.96
C VAL A 16 23.02 -40.64 14.28
N LEU A 17 23.85 -40.94 15.28
CA LEU A 17 23.92 -40.13 16.52
C LEU A 17 24.54 -38.74 16.28
N ALA A 18 25.54 -38.61 15.39
CA ALA A 18 26.14 -37.32 15.06
C ALA A 18 25.21 -36.43 14.23
N VAL A 19 24.40 -37.03 13.34
CA VAL A 19 23.36 -36.31 12.58
C VAL A 19 22.22 -35.89 13.51
N ALA A 20 21.80 -36.75 14.46
CA ALA A 20 20.80 -36.41 15.47
C ALA A 20 21.28 -35.33 16.48
N ALA A 21 22.59 -35.23 16.74
CA ALA A 21 23.17 -34.23 17.64
C ALA A 21 23.43 -32.86 17.00
N SER A 22 23.09 -32.65 15.72
CA SER A 22 23.36 -31.40 14.98
C SER A 22 22.12 -30.61 14.56
N ALA A 23 20.91 -31.10 14.85
CA ALA A 23 19.69 -30.36 14.54
C ALA A 23 19.66 -29.06 15.37
N ALA A 24 19.64 -27.92 14.67
CA ALA A 24 19.50 -26.62 15.33
C ALA A 24 18.25 -26.63 16.22
N PRO A 25 18.31 -26.12 17.47
CA PRO A 25 17.17 -26.12 18.36
C PRO A 25 15.99 -25.44 17.66
N SER A 26 14.83 -26.12 17.65
CA SER A 26 13.61 -25.61 17.03
C SER A 26 12.47 -25.59 18.04
N LYS A 27 11.54 -24.65 17.89
CA LYS A 27 10.28 -24.62 18.66
C LYS A 27 9.11 -24.58 17.67
N LEU A 28 8.17 -25.51 17.81
CA LEU A 28 6.88 -25.45 17.15
C LEU A 28 5.95 -24.53 17.95
N VAL A 29 5.22 -23.67 17.26
CA VAL A 29 4.30 -22.70 17.85
C VAL A 29 3.02 -22.74 17.05
N ASP A 30 1.90 -22.98 17.74
CA ASP A 30 0.57 -22.87 17.16
C ASP A 30 0.36 -21.43 16.67
N THR A 31 -0.12 -21.32 15.44
CA THR A 31 -0.49 -20.07 14.79
C THR A 31 -1.92 -20.16 14.33
N GLU A 32 -2.61 -19.03 14.35
CA GLU A 32 -3.93 -18.95 13.75
C GLU A 32 -4.17 -17.48 13.46
N TYR A 33 -4.72 -17.19 12.28
CA TYR A 33 -5.24 -15.86 12.02
C TYR A 33 -6.48 -15.63 12.90
N THR A 34 -6.40 -14.66 13.82
CA THR A 34 -7.54 -14.30 14.67
C THR A 34 -8.16 -12.98 14.19
N PRO A 35 -9.43 -12.97 13.74
CA PRO A 35 -10.16 -11.74 13.48
C PRO A 35 -10.30 -10.90 14.76
N ILE A 36 -9.97 -9.62 14.67
CA ILE A 36 -10.16 -8.64 15.76
C ILE A 36 -11.50 -7.95 15.58
N LEU A 37 -11.80 -7.53 14.34
CA LEU A 37 -12.96 -6.71 13.97
C LEU A 37 -13.43 -7.04 12.56
N ARG A 38 -14.73 -6.83 12.32
CA ARG A 38 -15.31 -6.80 10.98
C ARG A 38 -16.03 -5.47 10.75
N SER A 39 -16.09 -5.01 9.51
CA SER A 39 -16.96 -3.89 9.11
C SER A 39 -18.38 -4.09 9.63
N ASN A 40 -19.10 -2.99 9.82
CA ASN A 40 -20.45 -2.96 10.40
C ASN A 40 -20.56 -3.43 11.87
N ALA A 41 -19.46 -3.82 12.53
CA ALA A 41 -19.50 -4.20 13.94
C ALA A 41 -19.93 -3.05 14.86
N LYS A 42 -20.82 -3.36 15.80
CA LYS A 42 -21.22 -2.46 16.90
C LYS A 42 -20.31 -2.67 18.11
N ILE A 43 -19.67 -1.61 18.59
CA ILE A 43 -18.72 -1.69 19.71
C ILE A 43 -19.19 -0.79 20.85
N GLY A 44 -19.60 -1.42 21.95
CA GLY A 44 -20.15 -0.73 23.12
C GLY A 44 -21.33 0.18 22.74
N ASN A 45 -21.41 1.35 23.40
CA ASN A 45 -22.47 2.33 23.18
C ASN A 45 -22.11 3.42 22.16
N TYR A 46 -21.06 3.23 21.35
CA TYR A 46 -20.68 4.23 20.35
C TYR A 46 -21.82 4.38 19.32
N PRO A 47 -22.24 5.60 18.92
CA PRO A 47 -23.44 5.78 18.10
C PRO A 47 -23.35 5.14 16.71
N PHE A 48 -22.15 5.02 16.16
CA PHE A 48 -21.90 4.49 14.82
C PHE A 48 -21.33 3.07 14.85
N THR A 49 -21.42 2.36 13.73
CA THR A 49 -20.72 1.08 13.51
C THR A 49 -19.31 1.32 12.97
N PHE A 50 -18.46 0.30 13.04
CA PHE A 50 -17.13 0.31 12.42
C PHE A 50 -17.25 0.33 10.89
N GLY A 51 -16.54 1.25 10.23
CA GLY A 51 -16.62 1.46 8.78
C GLY A 51 -17.72 2.43 8.31
N GLN A 52 -18.58 2.94 9.21
CA GLN A 52 -19.63 3.90 8.84
C GLN A 52 -19.05 5.25 8.39
N ILE A 53 -19.44 5.72 7.21
CA ILE A 53 -18.92 6.97 6.64
C ILE A 53 -19.67 8.18 7.24
N LEU A 54 -18.92 9.21 7.61
CA LEU A 54 -19.45 10.43 8.22
C LEU A 54 -19.08 11.70 7.42
N THR A 55 -19.98 12.67 7.44
CA THR A 55 -19.75 14.02 6.89
C THR A 55 -18.77 14.83 7.73
N LYS A 56 -18.34 15.99 7.22
CA LYS A 56 -17.51 16.96 7.95
C LYS A 56 -18.09 17.41 9.30
N ASP A 57 -19.41 17.34 9.44
CA ASP A 57 -20.16 17.74 10.64
C ASP A 57 -20.53 16.52 11.51
N MET A 58 -19.87 15.38 11.30
CA MET A 58 -20.04 14.13 12.06
C MET A 58 -21.46 13.54 11.98
N LYS A 59 -22.13 13.71 10.84
CA LYS A 59 -23.43 13.07 10.53
C LYS A 59 -23.21 11.84 9.66
N PRO A 60 -24.07 10.80 9.73
CA PRO A 60 -24.02 9.69 8.79
C PRO A 60 -24.13 10.16 7.34
N VAL A 61 -23.28 9.62 6.48
CA VAL A 61 -23.51 9.57 5.02
C VAL A 61 -24.45 8.41 4.73
N PHE A 62 -25.30 8.54 3.71
CA PHE A 62 -26.26 7.52 3.30
C PHE A 62 -25.95 7.01 1.90
N THR A 63 -26.39 5.79 1.57
CA THR A 63 -26.39 5.30 0.19
C THR A 63 -27.28 6.17 -0.68
N THR A 64 -27.12 6.09 -2.00
CA THR A 64 -27.93 6.84 -2.98
C THR A 64 -28.96 5.96 -3.67
N ASP A 65 -30.13 6.53 -3.99
CA ASP A 65 -31.10 5.92 -4.91
C ASP A 65 -30.73 6.16 -6.39
N ASP A 66 -31.48 5.55 -7.31
CA ASP A 66 -31.29 5.70 -8.77
C ASP A 66 -31.40 7.16 -9.25
N ALA A 67 -32.01 8.04 -8.46
CA ALA A 67 -32.12 9.46 -8.78
C ALA A 67 -30.92 10.26 -8.25
N GLY A 68 -29.96 9.64 -7.57
CA GLY A 68 -28.80 10.30 -6.98
C GLY A 68 -29.11 11.08 -5.71
N MET A 69 -30.14 10.68 -4.95
CA MET A 69 -30.54 11.27 -3.68
C MET A 69 -30.24 10.32 -2.51
N PRO A 70 -29.95 10.84 -1.30
CA PRO A 70 -29.68 9.99 -0.14
C PRO A 70 -30.90 9.16 0.25
N THR A 71 -30.65 7.88 0.54
CA THR A 71 -31.62 6.98 1.15
C THR A 71 -31.64 7.16 2.68
N LYS A 72 -32.17 6.17 3.41
CA LYS A 72 -32.10 6.07 4.88
C LYS A 72 -31.07 5.04 5.36
N VAL A 73 -30.38 4.36 4.45
CA VAL A 73 -29.40 3.31 4.76
C VAL A 73 -28.03 3.98 4.91
N PRO A 74 -27.41 3.95 6.11
CA PRO A 74 -26.08 4.50 6.29
C PRO A 74 -25.08 3.84 5.35
N LEU A 75 -24.17 4.64 4.79
CA LEU A 75 -23.06 4.14 4.01
C LEU A 75 -22.00 3.57 4.95
N ILE A 76 -21.65 2.30 4.75
CA ILE A 76 -20.68 1.57 5.56
C ILE A 76 -19.67 0.95 4.60
N SER A 77 -18.40 1.24 4.83
CA SER A 77 -17.31 0.65 4.10
C SER A 77 -17.06 -0.80 4.52
N ASN A 78 -16.88 -1.66 3.54
CA ASN A 78 -16.32 -2.99 3.69
C ASN A 78 -14.85 -3.08 3.22
N GLU A 79 -14.21 -1.94 3.02
CA GLU A 79 -12.84 -1.82 2.50
C GLU A 79 -11.89 -1.26 3.56
N PRO A 80 -11.69 -1.97 4.70
CA PRO A 80 -10.64 -1.60 5.63
C PRO A 80 -9.29 -1.84 4.96
N ASP A 81 -8.40 -0.87 5.09
CA ASP A 81 -7.04 -0.97 4.56
C ASP A 81 -6.04 -0.88 5.72
N PHE A 82 -4.97 -0.10 5.57
CA PHE A 82 -3.84 -0.09 6.47
C PHE A 82 -4.28 0.03 7.93
N SER A 83 -3.75 -0.85 8.75
CA SER A 83 -4.13 -1.05 10.13
C SER A 83 -2.87 -1.11 10.97
N SER A 84 -2.88 -0.46 12.13
CA SER A 84 -1.67 -0.40 12.96
C SER A 84 -1.96 -0.32 14.45
N LEU A 85 -1.11 -0.99 15.24
CA LEU A 85 -1.15 -0.99 16.69
C LEU A 85 -0.32 0.15 17.29
N HIS A 86 -0.92 0.87 18.22
CA HIS A 86 -0.33 2.03 18.90
C HIS A 86 -0.50 1.93 20.41
N LYS A 87 0.54 2.29 21.16
CA LYS A 87 0.45 2.43 22.62
C LYS A 87 0.45 3.91 23.00
N ALA A 88 -0.53 4.32 23.79
CA ALA A 88 -0.59 5.66 24.35
C ALA A 88 -1.33 5.64 25.70
N ASN A 89 -0.88 6.45 26.66
CA ASN A 89 -1.50 6.59 27.98
C ASN A 89 -1.79 5.24 28.68
N GLY A 90 -0.85 4.29 28.61
CA GLY A 90 -0.99 2.95 29.19
C GLY A 90 -2.02 2.04 28.52
N LYS A 91 -2.61 2.46 27.38
CA LYS A 91 -3.61 1.72 26.62
C LYS A 91 -3.05 1.27 25.27
N LEU A 92 -3.71 0.26 24.70
CA LEU A 92 -3.45 -0.25 23.36
C LEU A 92 -4.58 0.21 22.44
N TYR A 93 -4.21 0.68 21.25
CA TYR A 93 -5.12 1.13 20.23
C TYR A 93 -4.81 0.46 18.91
N LEU A 94 -5.85 0.17 18.14
CA LEU A 94 -5.78 -0.14 16.73
C LEU A 94 -6.33 1.06 15.96
N ILE A 95 -5.58 1.54 14.98
CA ILE A 95 -6.05 2.57 14.03
C ILE A 95 -6.27 1.88 12.70
N VAL A 96 -7.49 1.97 12.17
CA VAL A 96 -7.90 1.37 10.89
C VAL A 96 -8.46 2.48 10.02
N GLN A 97 -8.08 2.50 8.75
CA GLN A 97 -8.70 3.36 7.76
C GLN A 97 -9.52 2.53 6.77
N PHE A 98 -10.36 3.22 6.02
CA PHE A 98 -11.19 2.63 4.99
C PHE A 98 -11.01 3.40 3.69
N GLU A 99 -10.58 2.68 2.67
CA GLU A 99 -10.16 3.22 1.37
C GLU A 99 -11.33 3.73 0.53
N SER A 100 -12.42 2.97 0.55
CA SER A 100 -13.65 3.21 -0.20
C SER A 100 -14.87 2.95 0.68
N PRO A 101 -16.07 3.46 0.34
CA PRO A 101 -16.34 4.49 -0.64
C PRO A 101 -15.82 5.86 -0.20
N ARG A 102 -15.79 6.83 -1.12
CA ARG A 102 -15.42 8.21 -0.79
C ARG A 102 -16.57 8.96 -0.05
N PRO A 103 -16.26 9.85 0.91
CA PRO A 103 -14.94 10.11 1.47
C PRO A 103 -14.40 8.92 2.27
N GLY A 104 -13.09 8.73 2.25
CA GLY A 104 -12.43 7.74 3.08
C GLY A 104 -12.65 8.02 4.57
N SER A 105 -12.52 7.00 5.40
CA SER A 105 -12.75 7.13 6.85
C SER A 105 -11.64 6.51 7.68
N MET A 106 -11.58 6.86 8.96
CA MET A 106 -10.61 6.28 9.88
C MET A 106 -11.20 6.17 11.28
N TYR A 107 -10.90 5.06 11.93
CA TYR A 107 -11.36 4.71 13.25
C TYR A 107 -10.21 4.37 14.17
N ILE A 108 -10.38 4.72 15.44
CA ILE A 108 -9.50 4.32 16.53
C ILE A 108 -10.29 3.41 17.45
N VAL A 109 -9.74 2.23 17.68
CA VAL A 109 -10.31 1.20 18.52
C VAL A 109 -9.41 1.05 19.75
N GLU A 110 -9.92 1.31 20.94
CA GLU A 110 -9.22 0.88 22.17
C GLU A 110 -9.34 -0.64 22.26
N LEU A 111 -8.24 -1.33 22.55
CA LEU A 111 -8.18 -2.79 22.59
C LEU A 111 -8.01 -3.31 24.03
N ASN A 112 -8.63 -4.45 24.30
CA ASN A 112 -8.16 -5.36 25.33
C ASN A 112 -7.11 -6.28 24.74
N GLN A 113 -6.12 -6.65 25.53
CA GLN A 113 -5.11 -7.66 25.18
C GLN A 113 -5.08 -8.70 26.29
N ASP A 114 -5.34 -9.96 25.94
CA ASP A 114 -5.21 -11.06 26.89
C ASP A 114 -3.73 -11.22 27.30
N LYS A 115 -3.48 -11.32 28.61
CA LYS A 115 -2.12 -11.34 29.16
C LYS A 115 -1.40 -12.68 28.96
N LYS A 116 -2.12 -13.76 28.67
CA LYS A 116 -1.59 -15.13 28.54
C LYS A 116 -1.26 -15.48 27.10
N ASN A 117 -2.14 -15.15 26.16
CA ASN A 117 -2.00 -15.52 24.75
C ASN A 117 -1.87 -14.32 23.80
N GLY A 118 -2.14 -13.10 24.25
CA GLY A 118 -2.01 -11.89 23.43
C GLY A 118 -3.19 -11.65 22.49
N THR A 119 -4.26 -12.43 22.54
CA THR A 119 -5.45 -12.18 21.72
C THR A 119 -5.99 -10.77 21.96
N LEU A 120 -6.33 -10.08 20.86
CA LEU A 120 -6.83 -8.72 20.87
C LEU A 120 -8.35 -8.72 20.71
N SER A 121 -9.05 -7.88 21.48
CA SER A 121 -10.49 -7.68 21.31
C SER A 121 -10.88 -6.21 21.43
N PRO A 122 -11.87 -5.73 20.66
CA PRO A 122 -12.29 -4.34 20.70
C PRO A 122 -12.95 -3.99 22.04
N LYS A 123 -12.59 -2.84 22.59
CA LYS A 123 -13.13 -2.31 23.84
C LYS A 123 -14.01 -1.07 23.61
N SER A 124 -13.55 -0.14 22.79
CA SER A 124 -14.31 1.06 22.44
C SER A 124 -13.92 1.57 21.06
N LEU A 125 -14.82 2.34 20.45
CA LEU A 125 -14.67 2.85 19.09
C LEU A 125 -14.73 4.38 19.08
N LYS A 126 -13.96 4.99 18.17
CA LYS A 126 -14.02 6.42 17.90
C LYS A 126 -13.67 6.72 16.45
N TYR A 127 -14.53 7.46 15.76
CA TYR A 127 -14.25 8.04 14.44
C TYR A 127 -13.21 9.17 14.56
N VAL A 128 -12.28 9.24 13.61
CA VAL A 128 -11.28 10.31 13.51
C VAL A 128 -11.88 11.49 12.73
N ASN A 129 -11.94 12.67 13.35
CA ASN A 129 -12.49 13.86 12.70
C ASN A 129 -11.46 14.52 11.77
N PHE A 130 -11.76 14.56 10.46
CA PHE A 130 -10.92 15.16 9.42
C PHE A 130 -11.34 16.58 9.00
N ALA A 131 -12.28 17.23 9.69
CA ALA A 131 -12.75 18.57 9.34
C ALA A 131 -11.61 19.61 9.27
N GLY A 132 -10.60 19.49 10.14
CA GLY A 132 -9.42 20.37 10.16
C GLY A 132 -8.46 20.22 8.98
N VAL A 133 -8.63 19.16 8.17
CA VAL A 133 -7.82 18.85 6.98
C VAL A 133 -8.68 18.58 5.74
N HIS A 134 -9.96 18.99 5.77
CA HIS A 134 -10.90 18.90 4.65
C HIS A 134 -11.28 17.48 4.19
N GLY A 135 -11.21 16.49 5.08
CA GLY A 135 -11.58 15.11 4.77
C GLY A 135 -10.37 14.24 4.41
N LEU A 136 -10.65 12.96 4.15
CA LEU A 136 -9.67 11.93 3.84
C LEU A 136 -10.00 11.32 2.48
N TRP A 137 -9.07 11.39 1.54
CA TRP A 137 -9.23 10.91 0.17
C TRP A 137 -8.55 9.55 0.02
N ILE A 138 -9.27 8.55 -0.47
CA ILE A 138 -8.79 7.19 -0.84
C ILE A 138 -7.55 6.76 -0.02
N PRO A 139 -7.70 6.56 1.30
CA PRO A 139 -6.56 6.23 2.12
C PRO A 139 -6.15 4.77 1.88
N CYS A 140 -4.94 4.52 1.37
CA CYS A 140 -4.41 3.19 1.06
C CYS A 140 -3.19 2.82 1.95
N GLY A 141 -2.15 2.15 1.48
CA GLY A 141 -1.07 1.65 2.35
C GLY A 141 -0.46 2.62 3.39
N GLY A 142 0.29 2.08 4.33
CA GLY A 142 0.99 2.92 5.30
C GLY A 142 2.02 2.25 6.18
N SER A 143 2.61 3.07 7.06
CA SER A 143 3.60 2.61 8.03
C SER A 143 3.51 3.34 9.37
N VAL A 144 4.13 2.73 10.38
CA VAL A 144 4.36 3.35 11.68
C VAL A 144 5.77 3.94 11.71
N THR A 145 5.82 5.23 11.98
CA THR A 145 7.06 6.01 12.07
C THR A 145 7.87 5.66 13.32
N PRO A 146 9.20 5.89 13.31
CA PRO A 146 10.05 5.74 14.50
C PRO A 146 9.65 6.64 15.68
N TRP A 147 8.82 7.66 15.46
CA TRP A 147 8.33 8.58 16.49
C TRP A 147 6.88 8.29 16.93
N GLY A 148 6.33 7.14 16.54
CA GLY A 148 5.04 6.63 17.01
C GLY A 148 3.82 7.31 16.38
N GLY A 149 4.00 8.02 15.26
CA GLY A 149 2.91 8.38 14.35
C GLY A 149 2.70 7.33 13.26
N ARG A 150 1.58 7.43 12.56
CA ARG A 150 1.21 6.57 11.42
C ARG A 150 1.15 7.41 10.15
N LEU A 151 1.91 7.08 9.12
CA LEU A 151 1.83 7.71 7.79
C LEU A 151 1.04 6.80 6.87
N ALA A 152 0.01 7.33 6.21
CA ALA A 152 -0.71 6.64 5.15
C ALA A 152 -0.83 7.54 3.92
N GLY A 153 -0.88 6.92 2.74
CA GLY A 153 -1.10 7.62 1.48
C GLY A 153 -2.56 8.01 1.28
N GLU A 154 -2.79 9.10 0.57
CA GLU A 154 -4.05 9.31 -0.16
C GLU A 154 -3.73 8.96 -1.61
N GLU A 155 -4.30 7.87 -2.10
CA GLU A 155 -4.06 7.33 -3.43
C GLU A 155 -4.93 8.03 -4.48
N TYR A 156 -4.63 7.81 -5.77
CA TYR A 156 -5.33 8.35 -6.95
C TYR A 156 -5.75 9.81 -6.79
N GLU A 157 -4.78 10.72 -6.76
CA GLU A 157 -5.08 12.12 -6.49
C GLU A 157 -5.98 12.70 -7.60
N PRO A 158 -7.03 13.47 -7.25
CA PRO A 158 -7.94 13.99 -8.25
C PRO A 158 -7.21 14.97 -9.17
N ASP A 159 -7.30 14.84 -10.50
CA ASP A 159 -6.62 15.80 -11.38
C ASP A 159 -7.12 17.24 -11.11
N ALA A 160 -6.18 18.18 -10.94
CA ALA A 160 -6.50 19.58 -10.70
C ALA A 160 -6.90 20.33 -11.97
N ARG A 161 -6.51 19.83 -13.14
CA ARG A 161 -6.77 20.48 -14.43
C ARG A 161 -8.27 20.62 -14.76
N PRO A 162 -9.12 19.59 -14.62
CA PRO A 162 -10.57 19.69 -14.83
C PRO A 162 -11.23 20.86 -14.06
N MET A 163 -10.89 21.04 -12.79
CA MET A 163 -11.48 22.11 -11.96
C MET A 163 -11.07 23.51 -12.41
N SER A 164 -9.90 23.62 -13.05
CA SER A 164 -9.39 24.87 -13.59
C SER A 164 -10.03 25.22 -14.94
N GLU A 165 -10.24 24.23 -15.81
CA GLU A 165 -10.62 24.45 -17.22
C GLU A 165 -12.12 24.33 -17.48
N ALA A 166 -12.86 23.55 -16.67
CA ALA A 166 -14.28 23.32 -16.91
C ALA A 166 -15.12 24.60 -16.86
N THR A 167 -15.93 24.79 -17.91
CA THR A 167 -16.84 25.93 -18.10
C THR A 167 -18.30 25.58 -17.84
N SER A 168 -18.65 24.30 -17.90
CA SER A 168 -19.95 23.74 -17.52
C SER A 168 -19.79 22.52 -16.61
N PHE A 169 -20.88 22.07 -15.99
CA PHE A 169 -20.86 20.85 -15.17
C PHE A 169 -20.56 19.62 -16.04
N ASP A 170 -21.22 19.48 -17.18
CA ASP A 170 -20.98 18.35 -18.10
C ASP A 170 -19.53 18.31 -18.60
N SER A 171 -18.91 19.46 -18.85
CA SER A 171 -17.49 19.52 -19.20
C SER A 171 -16.59 19.07 -18.06
N LEU A 172 -16.95 19.39 -16.80
CA LEU A 172 -16.20 18.94 -15.64
C LEU A 172 -16.26 17.42 -15.50
N VAL A 173 -17.46 16.84 -15.61
CA VAL A 173 -17.69 15.40 -15.57
C VAL A 173 -16.90 14.71 -16.67
N SER A 174 -16.99 15.22 -17.90
CA SER A 174 -16.28 14.64 -19.05
C SER A 174 -14.75 14.73 -18.92
N MET A 175 -14.22 15.78 -18.29
CA MET A 175 -12.78 15.97 -18.11
C MET A 175 -12.21 15.04 -17.03
N TYR A 176 -12.96 14.78 -15.95
CA TYR A 176 -12.57 13.74 -14.99
C TYR A 176 -12.74 12.33 -15.55
N GLY A 177 -13.67 12.11 -16.48
CA GLY A 177 -13.83 10.82 -17.14
C GLY A 177 -14.15 9.70 -16.14
N GLY A 178 -13.33 8.65 -16.13
CA GLY A 178 -13.49 7.49 -15.25
C GLY A 178 -13.43 7.85 -13.75
N ASP A 179 -12.67 8.89 -13.41
CA ASP A 179 -12.43 9.31 -12.01
C ASP A 179 -13.59 10.12 -11.42
N TRP A 180 -14.60 10.46 -12.25
CA TRP A 180 -15.73 11.27 -11.80
C TRP A 180 -16.46 10.65 -10.61
N GLY A 181 -16.59 9.32 -10.57
CA GLY A 181 -17.30 8.61 -9.49
C GLY A 181 -16.71 8.90 -8.11
N ASP A 182 -15.39 9.03 -8.01
CA ASP A 182 -14.70 9.31 -6.75
C ASP A 182 -14.89 10.75 -6.32
N VAL A 183 -14.76 11.68 -7.28
CA VAL A 183 -14.98 13.11 -7.04
C VAL A 183 -16.43 13.37 -6.63
N GLU A 184 -17.40 12.75 -7.32
CA GLU A 184 -18.82 12.83 -7.02
C GLU A 184 -19.13 12.23 -5.64
N GLY A 185 -18.67 11.00 -5.37
CA GLY A 185 -18.89 10.30 -4.10
C GLY A 185 -18.32 11.09 -2.92
N PHE A 186 -17.14 11.69 -3.08
CA PHE A 186 -16.51 12.51 -2.05
C PHE A 186 -17.38 13.71 -1.61
N MET A 187 -18.24 14.23 -2.49
CA MET A 187 -19.11 15.37 -2.17
C MET A 187 -20.08 15.07 -1.02
N ALA A 188 -20.36 13.80 -0.74
CA ALA A 188 -21.14 13.39 0.42
C ALA A 188 -20.50 13.84 1.75
N TYR A 189 -19.17 14.04 1.80
CA TYR A 189 -18.47 14.65 2.94
C TYR A 189 -19.02 16.04 3.30
N TYR A 190 -19.46 16.78 2.28
CA TYR A 190 -20.06 18.12 2.39
C TYR A 190 -21.59 18.09 2.45
N ASP A 191 -22.21 16.92 2.66
CA ASP A 191 -23.67 16.73 2.67
C ASP A 191 -24.31 17.10 1.32
N LEU A 192 -23.59 16.79 0.22
CA LEU A 192 -24.02 17.01 -1.15
C LEU A 192 -24.01 15.68 -1.92
N TYR A 193 -25.15 15.34 -2.50
CA TYR A 193 -25.38 14.10 -3.25
C TYR A 193 -25.47 14.35 -4.77
N PRO A 194 -25.30 13.33 -5.63
CA PRO A 194 -25.17 13.50 -7.08
C PRO A 194 -26.18 14.44 -7.73
N LYS A 195 -27.49 14.27 -7.43
CA LYS A 195 -28.57 15.11 -7.98
C LYS A 195 -28.45 16.59 -7.63
N GLN A 196 -27.74 16.89 -6.56
CA GLN A 196 -27.54 18.24 -6.05
C GLN A 196 -26.29 18.90 -6.65
N LEU A 197 -25.43 18.16 -7.32
CA LEU A 197 -24.18 18.69 -7.85
C LEU A 197 -24.41 19.59 -9.06
N ASN A 198 -23.57 20.62 -9.14
CA ASN A 198 -23.43 21.50 -10.28
C ASN A 198 -22.07 22.20 -10.17
N LEU A 199 -21.62 22.84 -11.24
CA LEU A 199 -20.28 23.45 -11.28
C LEU A 199 -20.03 24.43 -10.12
N LYS A 200 -21.03 25.23 -9.73
CA LYS A 200 -20.90 26.18 -8.62
C LYS A 200 -20.69 25.47 -7.28
N ARG A 201 -21.46 24.42 -7.00
CA ARG A 201 -21.32 23.62 -5.77
C ARG A 201 -20.01 22.85 -5.73
N MET A 202 -19.56 22.30 -6.87
CA MET A 202 -18.25 21.67 -6.98
C MET A 202 -17.14 22.66 -6.65
N LYS A 203 -17.05 23.80 -7.37
CA LYS A 203 -16.02 24.82 -7.15
C LYS A 203 -16.03 25.44 -5.76
N ALA A 204 -17.17 25.43 -5.06
CA ALA A 204 -17.28 25.98 -3.71
C ALA A 204 -16.80 25.02 -2.60
N ASN A 205 -16.83 23.70 -2.84
CA ASN A 205 -16.58 22.71 -1.78
C ASN A 205 -15.37 21.82 -2.06
N PHE A 206 -15.05 21.56 -3.33
CA PHE A 206 -13.96 20.66 -3.72
C PHE A 206 -12.75 21.44 -4.26
N ASN A 207 -11.58 21.18 -3.69
CA ASN A 207 -10.29 21.66 -4.19
C ASN A 207 -9.36 20.44 -4.33
N PRO A 208 -8.98 20.04 -5.55
CA PRO A 208 -8.14 18.87 -5.80
C PRO A 208 -6.79 18.90 -5.06
N TYR A 209 -6.21 20.10 -4.86
CA TYR A 209 -4.93 20.26 -4.17
C TYR A 209 -4.99 20.06 -2.66
N ARG A 210 -6.15 19.71 -2.09
CA ARG A 210 -6.26 19.29 -0.69
C ARG A 210 -6.04 17.79 -0.49
N TYR A 211 -5.93 17.02 -1.57
CA TYR A 211 -5.93 15.55 -1.57
C TYR A 211 -4.71 15.00 -2.33
N GLY A 212 -4.39 13.72 -2.14
CA GLY A 212 -3.19 13.09 -2.72
C GLY A 212 -1.94 13.32 -1.87
N HIS A 213 -2.10 13.48 -0.55
CA HIS A 213 -0.99 13.74 0.37
C HIS A 213 -0.79 12.60 1.35
N ILE A 214 0.42 12.49 1.89
CA ILE A 214 0.66 11.65 3.06
C ILE A 214 -0.04 12.25 4.29
N VAL A 215 -0.89 11.45 4.94
CA VAL A 215 -1.63 11.79 6.16
C VAL A 215 -0.93 11.18 7.36
N GLU A 216 -0.57 12.00 8.35
CA GLU A 216 -0.08 11.51 9.64
C GLU A 216 -1.18 11.55 10.70
N THR A 217 -1.49 10.38 11.27
CA THR A 217 -2.36 10.26 12.45
C THR A 217 -1.54 9.88 13.67
N ARG A 218 -1.75 10.60 14.79
CA ARG A 218 -1.07 10.32 16.07
C ARG A 218 -2.05 10.34 17.24
N ILE A 219 -1.90 9.38 18.14
CA ILE A 219 -2.53 9.43 19.46
C ILE A 219 -1.55 10.13 20.40
N THR A 220 -1.96 11.27 20.94
CA THR A 220 -1.14 12.05 21.86
C THR A 220 -1.02 11.35 23.22
N PRO A 221 -0.05 11.73 24.07
CA PRO A 221 0.05 11.19 25.43
C PRO A 221 -1.21 11.38 26.28
N THR A 222 -2.06 12.38 25.97
CA THR A 222 -3.34 12.59 26.68
C THR A 222 -4.48 11.75 26.11
N GLY A 223 -4.25 10.97 25.05
CA GLY A 223 -5.25 10.15 24.36
C GLY A 223 -6.08 10.91 23.31
N SER A 224 -5.75 12.17 23.03
CA SER A 224 -6.36 12.90 21.91
C SER A 224 -5.74 12.47 20.57
N VAL A 225 -6.44 12.74 19.47
CA VAL A 225 -6.02 12.36 18.12
C VAL A 225 -5.61 13.62 17.37
N LYS A 226 -4.45 13.58 16.72
CA LYS A 226 -4.01 14.63 15.79
C LYS A 226 -3.89 14.03 14.40
N VAL A 227 -4.31 14.81 13.41
CA VAL A 227 -4.21 14.50 12.00
C VAL A 227 -3.52 15.68 11.31
N GLU A 228 -2.55 15.40 10.46
CA GLU A 228 -1.86 16.38 9.63
C GLU A 228 -1.72 15.84 8.20
N LYS A 229 -1.90 16.70 7.18
CA LYS A 229 -1.52 16.39 5.80
C LYS A 229 -0.17 17.03 5.52
N TRP A 230 0.79 16.23 5.05
CA TRP A 230 2.15 16.69 4.78
C TRP A 230 2.36 17.08 3.32
N TYR A 231 1.98 18.32 2.99
CA TYR A 231 2.25 18.95 1.68
C TYR A 231 3.75 19.02 1.35
N THR A 232 4.62 18.97 2.36
CA THR A 232 6.09 18.88 2.19
C THR A 232 6.54 17.57 1.55
N LEU A 233 5.74 16.51 1.64
CA LEU A 233 6.02 15.23 1.00
C LEU A 233 5.53 15.18 -0.45
N GLY A 234 4.89 16.26 -0.93
CA GLY A 234 4.38 16.38 -2.29
C GLY A 234 2.93 15.93 -2.41
N ARG A 235 2.54 15.71 -3.66
CA ARG A 235 1.20 15.30 -4.09
C ARG A 235 1.30 14.39 -5.31
N ALA A 236 0.79 13.18 -5.18
CA ALA A 236 0.70 12.12 -6.17
C ALA A 236 -0.29 11.06 -5.64
N ALA A 237 -0.47 9.95 -6.36
CA ALA A 237 -1.30 8.83 -5.95
C ALA A 237 -0.49 7.97 -4.98
N PHE A 238 -0.23 8.52 -3.80
CA PHE A 238 0.66 7.84 -2.88
C PHE A 238 -0.03 6.62 -2.32
N GLU A 239 0.55 5.44 -2.56
CA GLU A 239 0.19 4.23 -1.84
C GLU A 239 0.54 4.42 -0.36
N MET A 240 1.83 4.65 -0.09
CA MET A 240 2.29 4.82 1.28
C MET A 240 3.57 5.64 1.42
N ALA A 241 3.88 5.99 2.66
CA ALA A 241 5.17 6.54 3.04
C ALA A 241 5.86 5.73 4.14
N TYR A 242 7.19 5.61 4.06
CA TYR A 242 8.01 4.92 5.06
C TYR A 242 9.13 5.82 5.57
N ALA A 243 9.12 6.13 6.87
CA ALA A 243 10.16 6.91 7.53
C ALA A 243 11.30 6.01 8.02
N LEU A 244 12.52 6.27 7.54
CA LEU A 244 13.70 5.50 7.94
C LEU A 244 14.08 5.70 9.43
N PRO A 245 14.84 4.76 10.02
CA PRO A 245 15.35 4.88 11.39
C PRO A 245 16.24 6.10 11.66
N ASN A 246 16.76 6.77 10.62
CA ASN A 246 17.47 8.05 10.76
C ASN A 246 16.55 9.23 11.10
N ARG A 247 15.23 8.99 11.16
CA ARG A 247 14.18 9.92 11.58
C ARG A 247 14.04 11.16 10.70
N ARG A 248 14.65 11.16 9.51
CA ARG A 248 14.67 12.31 8.60
C ARG A 248 14.28 11.97 7.17
N THR A 249 14.69 10.80 6.70
CA THR A 249 14.42 10.37 5.32
C THR A 249 13.11 9.61 5.26
N VAL A 250 12.23 10.04 4.38
CA VAL A 250 10.94 9.37 4.12
C VAL A 250 10.89 9.01 2.64
N TYR A 251 10.52 7.77 2.34
CA TYR A 251 10.24 7.31 0.98
C TYR A 251 8.74 7.29 0.75
N MET A 252 8.30 7.63 -0.46
CA MET A 252 6.91 7.51 -0.87
C MET A 252 6.82 6.75 -2.19
N THR A 253 5.93 5.78 -2.23
CA THR A 253 5.55 5.00 -3.42
C THR A 253 4.30 5.62 -4.05
N ASP A 254 4.19 5.52 -5.37
CA ASP A 254 3.19 6.22 -6.20
C ASP A 254 2.50 5.13 -7.04
N ASP A 255 1.20 4.92 -6.84
CA ASP A 255 0.41 3.85 -7.45
C ASP A 255 -0.49 4.40 -8.56
N GLY A 256 -0.49 3.73 -9.70
CA GLY A 256 -1.14 4.16 -10.94
C GLY A 256 -0.36 3.65 -12.15
N ASP A 257 -0.60 4.23 -13.31
CA ASP A 257 0.24 4.01 -14.49
C ASP A 257 1.24 5.17 -14.66
N ASN A 258 2.42 4.91 -15.20
CA ASN A 258 3.42 5.96 -15.44
C ASN A 258 3.71 6.86 -14.21
N VAL A 259 4.03 6.19 -13.10
CA VAL A 259 4.22 6.76 -11.77
C VAL A 259 5.68 6.82 -11.35
N GLY A 260 5.96 7.61 -10.31
CA GLY A 260 7.32 7.93 -9.84
C GLY A 260 7.75 7.22 -8.55
N PHE A 261 8.96 7.54 -8.09
CA PHE A 261 9.42 7.17 -6.75
C PHE A 261 10.06 8.39 -6.08
N PHE A 262 9.59 8.70 -4.87
CA PHE A 262 9.91 9.96 -4.20
C PHE A 262 10.66 9.73 -2.90
N LYS A 263 11.48 10.72 -2.54
CA LYS A 263 12.17 10.79 -1.24
C LYS A 263 12.05 12.20 -0.68
N PHE A 264 11.71 12.29 0.59
CA PHE A 264 11.75 13.53 1.34
C PHE A 264 12.87 13.49 2.38
N GLN A 265 13.59 14.61 2.51
CA GLN A 265 14.61 14.80 3.53
C GLN A 265 14.21 15.94 4.46
N ALA A 266 13.80 15.58 5.68
CA ALA A 266 13.42 16.54 6.71
C ALA A 266 14.63 17.35 7.21
N ASP A 267 14.41 18.66 7.43
CA ASP A 267 15.42 19.58 7.98
C ASP A 267 15.76 19.25 9.44
N LYS A 268 14.84 18.62 10.17
CA LYS A 268 15.03 18.14 11.54
C LYS A 268 14.51 16.70 11.70
N PRO A 269 15.07 15.89 12.60
CA PRO A 269 14.51 14.57 12.89
C PRO A 269 13.09 14.72 13.47
N ASP A 270 12.21 13.79 13.14
CA ASP A 270 10.82 13.70 13.63
C ASP A 270 9.88 14.83 13.24
N ASP A 271 10.33 15.73 12.36
CA ASP A 271 9.62 16.94 12.00
C ASP A 271 9.52 17.06 10.47
N LEU A 272 8.37 16.62 9.94
CA LEU A 272 8.08 16.68 8.51
C LEU A 272 7.64 18.09 8.05
N SER A 273 7.58 19.08 8.95
CA SER A 273 7.07 20.42 8.63
C SER A 273 7.98 21.23 7.71
N SER A 274 9.22 20.81 7.48
CA SER A 274 10.13 21.45 6.53
C SER A 274 11.21 20.50 6.03
N GLY A 275 11.58 20.64 4.76
CA GLY A 275 12.60 19.80 4.14
C GLY A 275 12.60 19.91 2.63
N THR A 276 13.30 18.98 1.99
CA THR A 276 13.48 18.94 0.53
C THR A 276 12.85 17.68 -0.05
N LEU A 277 12.02 17.85 -1.08
CA LEU A 277 11.42 16.77 -1.87
C LEU A 277 12.30 16.44 -3.06
N PHE A 278 12.46 15.14 -3.34
CA PHE A 278 13.23 14.60 -4.44
C PHE A 278 12.42 13.56 -5.21
N ALA A 279 12.67 13.46 -6.51
CA ALA A 279 12.21 12.35 -7.35
C ALA A 279 13.41 11.53 -7.83
N ALA A 280 13.22 10.22 -7.97
CA ALA A 280 14.24 9.31 -8.44
C ALA A 280 14.37 9.35 -9.97
N LYS A 281 15.61 9.28 -10.45
CA LYS A 281 15.94 8.94 -11.83
C LYS A 281 16.64 7.59 -11.85
N PHE A 282 16.01 6.64 -12.52
CA PHE A 282 16.53 5.29 -12.71
C PHE A 282 17.35 5.22 -14.00
N THR A 283 18.42 4.44 -13.97
CA THR A 283 19.15 4.02 -15.16
C THR A 283 19.14 2.51 -15.19
N GLN A 284 18.43 1.94 -16.17
CA GLN A 284 18.37 0.50 -16.37
C GLN A 284 19.73 -0.02 -16.84
N THR A 285 20.30 -0.95 -16.08
CA THR A 285 21.56 -1.64 -16.38
C THR A 285 21.36 -3.05 -16.91
N SER A 286 20.18 -3.64 -16.66
CA SER A 286 19.73 -4.90 -17.24
C SER A 286 18.20 -4.91 -17.30
N GLY A 287 17.63 -5.46 -18.38
CA GLY A 287 16.19 -5.68 -18.53
C GLY A 287 15.75 -7.14 -18.35
N ILE A 288 16.65 -8.01 -17.89
CA ILE A 288 16.33 -9.43 -17.67
C ILE A 288 15.53 -9.59 -16.37
N GLY A 289 14.43 -10.34 -16.42
CA GLY A 289 13.48 -10.47 -15.31
C GLY A 289 12.81 -9.12 -15.01
N GLY A 290 12.70 -8.75 -13.73
CA GLY A 290 12.27 -7.40 -13.34
C GLY A 290 13.37 -6.32 -13.47
N GLY A 291 14.52 -6.67 -14.04
CA GLY A 291 15.60 -5.72 -14.32
C GLY A 291 16.47 -5.32 -13.11
N VAL A 292 17.49 -4.53 -13.42
CA VAL A 292 18.48 -4.00 -12.47
C VAL A 292 18.75 -2.54 -12.81
N PHE A 293 18.74 -1.68 -11.79
CA PHE A 293 18.82 -0.24 -11.95
C PHE A 293 19.82 0.40 -10.98
N THR A 294 20.44 1.49 -11.41
CA THR A 294 21.07 2.47 -10.52
C THR A 294 20.14 3.67 -10.32
N ILE A 295 20.16 4.27 -9.14
CA ILE A 295 19.28 5.40 -8.77
C ILE A 295 20.12 6.65 -8.55
N THR A 296 19.67 7.76 -9.14
CA THR A 296 20.11 9.12 -8.79
C THR A 296 18.90 9.96 -8.37
N TRP A 297 19.10 11.05 -7.64
CA TRP A 297 18.03 11.84 -7.03
C TRP A 297 18.02 13.27 -7.56
N ILE A 298 16.86 13.71 -8.04
CA ILE A 298 16.64 15.06 -8.55
C ILE A 298 15.90 15.87 -7.46
N PRO A 299 16.47 16.96 -6.94
CA PRO A 299 15.75 17.84 -6.03
C PRO A 299 14.64 18.56 -6.78
N LEU A 300 13.40 18.42 -6.32
CA LEU A 300 12.24 19.12 -6.88
C LEU A 300 12.07 20.49 -6.22
N GLY A 301 12.12 20.54 -4.89
CA GLY A 301 11.92 21.77 -4.15
C GLY A 301 12.13 21.63 -2.65
N LYS A 302 12.33 22.77 -1.99
CA LYS A 302 12.39 22.90 -0.54
C LYS A 302 11.22 23.76 -0.06
N GLY A 303 10.54 23.33 0.99
CA GLY A 303 9.30 23.96 1.44
C GLY A 303 9.03 23.79 2.93
N LYS A 304 8.01 24.51 3.40
CA LYS A 304 7.44 24.40 4.75
C LYS A 304 5.95 24.05 4.65
N ASN A 305 5.47 23.15 5.50
CA ASN A 305 4.12 22.60 5.37
C ASN A 305 3.03 23.69 5.40
N ALA A 306 3.13 24.63 6.34
CA ALA A 306 2.17 25.72 6.46
C ALA A 306 2.15 26.65 5.22
N GLU A 307 3.30 26.89 4.59
CA GLU A 307 3.38 27.68 3.35
C GLU A 307 2.72 26.94 2.20
N LEU A 308 3.01 25.64 2.06
CA LEU A 308 2.48 24.81 0.96
C LEU A 308 0.98 24.56 1.11
N LYS A 309 0.50 24.37 2.35
CA LYS A 309 -0.94 24.30 2.63
C LYS A 309 -1.65 25.59 2.23
N ALA A 310 -1.07 26.76 2.54
CA ALA A 310 -1.65 28.03 2.11
C ALA A 310 -1.62 28.19 0.59
N LEU A 311 -0.55 27.72 -0.06
CA LEU A 311 -0.42 27.73 -1.52
C LEU A 311 -1.49 26.88 -2.20
N ALA A 312 -1.80 25.69 -1.65
CA ALA A 312 -2.84 24.81 -2.17
C ALA A 312 -4.25 25.45 -2.16
N GLU A 313 -4.51 26.39 -1.26
CA GLU A 313 -5.80 27.09 -1.16
C GLU A 313 -5.97 28.21 -2.19
N THR A 314 -4.89 28.72 -2.76
CA THR A 314 -4.91 29.90 -3.63
C THR A 314 -4.42 29.64 -5.05
N THR A 315 -4.01 28.42 -5.36
CA THR A 315 -3.39 28.06 -6.64
C THR A 315 -4.30 27.14 -7.42
N THR A 316 -4.38 27.34 -8.72
CA THR A 316 -5.05 26.44 -9.68
C THR A 316 -4.03 25.81 -10.62
N PHE A 317 -4.40 24.75 -11.33
CA PHE A 317 -3.55 24.17 -12.38
C PHE A 317 -3.10 25.22 -13.42
N ALA A 318 -4.04 26.06 -13.89
CA ALA A 318 -3.73 27.12 -14.84
C ALA A 318 -2.81 28.21 -14.27
N ASP A 319 -2.69 28.37 -12.95
CA ASP A 319 -1.68 29.28 -12.38
C ASP A 319 -0.27 28.70 -12.51
N ILE A 320 -0.12 27.37 -12.45
CA ILE A 320 1.17 26.67 -12.45
C ILE A 320 1.71 26.48 -13.87
N PHE A 321 0.86 26.05 -14.80
CA PHE A 321 1.26 25.62 -16.13
C PHE A 321 0.65 26.46 -17.25
N GLU A 322 1.43 26.66 -18.31
CA GLU A 322 0.91 26.81 -19.67
C GLU A 322 0.80 25.40 -20.28
N THR A 323 -0.27 25.16 -21.04
CA THR A 323 -0.50 23.92 -21.80
C THR A 323 -0.45 24.18 -23.30
N ALA A 324 -0.14 23.13 -24.06
CA ALA A 324 -0.26 23.12 -25.51
C ALA A 324 -0.75 21.75 -25.99
N GLU A 325 -1.25 21.69 -27.22
CA GLU A 325 -1.57 20.42 -27.87
C GLU A 325 -0.28 19.71 -28.29
N TYR A 326 -0.27 18.40 -28.12
CA TYR A 326 0.78 17.54 -28.65
C TYR A 326 0.52 17.30 -30.14
N ASP A 327 1.54 17.47 -30.98
CA ASP A 327 1.42 17.21 -32.42
C ASP A 327 1.76 15.74 -32.69
N ASP A 328 0.73 14.94 -33.00
CA ASP A 328 0.86 13.52 -33.29
C ASP A 328 1.64 13.24 -34.60
N GLU A 329 1.63 14.16 -35.56
CA GLU A 329 2.36 13.99 -36.82
C GLU A 329 3.86 14.17 -36.60
N SER A 330 4.27 15.24 -35.92
CA SER A 330 5.69 15.50 -35.61
C SER A 330 6.18 14.77 -34.36
N LYS A 331 5.27 14.17 -33.58
CA LYS A 331 5.52 13.55 -32.28
C LYS A 331 6.28 14.47 -31.33
N ALA A 332 5.84 15.73 -31.25
CA ALA A 332 6.53 16.76 -30.50
C ALA A 332 5.57 17.78 -29.87
N CYS A 333 6.05 18.40 -28.79
CA CYS A 333 5.41 19.59 -28.25
C CYS A 333 5.88 20.85 -29.00
N PRO A 334 5.04 21.89 -29.06
CA PRO A 334 5.45 23.19 -29.59
C PRO A 334 6.66 23.79 -28.85
N ALA A 335 7.37 24.69 -29.53
CA ALA A 335 8.56 25.32 -28.99
C ALA A 335 8.30 25.98 -27.62
N GLY A 336 9.14 25.66 -26.64
CA GLY A 336 9.03 26.17 -25.27
C GLY A 336 8.20 25.30 -24.32
N PHE A 337 7.46 24.31 -24.83
CA PHE A 337 6.80 23.28 -24.05
C PHE A 337 7.65 22.01 -23.99
N LYS A 338 7.43 21.19 -22.96
CA LYS A 338 8.03 19.87 -22.84
C LYS A 338 6.93 18.82 -22.77
N SER A 339 7.16 17.71 -23.45
CA SER A 339 6.30 16.55 -23.31
C SER A 339 6.57 15.85 -21.98
N ILE A 340 5.50 15.35 -21.38
CA ILE A 340 5.54 14.34 -20.33
C ILE A 340 4.49 13.28 -20.64
N ASN A 341 4.58 12.13 -19.98
CA ASN A 341 3.52 11.14 -19.93
C ASN A 341 3.37 10.72 -18.47
N GLN A 342 2.14 10.74 -17.98
CA GLN A 342 1.83 10.35 -16.62
C GLN A 342 0.41 9.81 -16.56
N ASP A 343 0.24 8.71 -15.83
CA ASP A 343 -1.06 8.14 -15.55
C ASP A 343 -1.93 7.87 -16.78
N SER A 344 -3.22 7.68 -16.52
CA SER A 344 -4.26 7.62 -17.53
C SER A 344 -4.52 8.95 -18.26
N VAL A 345 -3.85 10.05 -17.86
CA VAL A 345 -3.92 11.36 -18.56
C VAL A 345 -3.21 11.29 -19.91
N GLY A 346 -2.13 10.50 -20.02
CA GLY A 346 -1.36 10.33 -21.25
C GLY A 346 -0.39 11.47 -21.54
N VAL A 347 -0.12 11.72 -22.83
CA VAL A 347 0.87 12.73 -23.25
C VAL A 347 0.36 14.16 -23.01
N GLU A 348 1.18 14.96 -22.33
CA GLU A 348 0.90 16.38 -22.09
C GLU A 348 2.07 17.27 -22.53
N CYS A 349 1.77 18.42 -23.12
CA CYS A 349 2.77 19.47 -23.38
C CYS A 349 2.65 20.58 -22.35
N LEU A 350 3.60 20.60 -21.39
CA LEU A 350 3.55 21.52 -20.27
C LEU A 350 4.77 22.45 -20.24
N LYS A 351 4.53 23.65 -19.71
CA LYS A 351 5.56 24.63 -19.38
C LYS A 351 5.22 25.30 -18.05
N VAL A 352 6.14 25.22 -17.09
CA VAL A 352 5.98 25.86 -15.77
C VAL A 352 6.07 27.37 -15.93
N LYS A 353 5.08 28.09 -15.42
CA LYS A 353 5.05 29.56 -15.44
C LYS A 353 6.13 30.15 -14.53
N PRO A 354 6.67 31.35 -14.85
CA PRO A 354 7.65 32.03 -14.00
C PRO A 354 7.17 32.16 -12.55
N GLY A 355 8.03 31.82 -11.59
CA GLY A 355 7.70 31.87 -10.15
C GLY A 355 6.94 30.66 -9.60
N MET A 356 6.40 29.77 -10.45
CA MET A 356 5.52 28.67 -10.02
C MET A 356 6.25 27.34 -9.77
N ALA A 357 7.58 27.33 -9.79
CA ALA A 357 8.36 26.11 -9.57
C ALA A 357 8.06 25.42 -8.22
N LYS A 358 7.78 26.19 -7.15
CA LYS A 358 7.42 25.62 -5.85
C LYS A 358 6.03 24.98 -5.88
N ALA A 359 5.04 25.65 -6.48
CA ALA A 359 3.71 25.08 -6.65
C ALA A 359 3.76 23.79 -7.47
N ALA A 360 4.46 23.81 -8.61
CA ALA A 360 4.67 22.63 -9.45
C ALA A 360 5.32 21.48 -8.66
N ALA A 361 6.37 21.77 -7.88
CA ALA A 361 7.10 20.75 -7.15
C ALA A 361 6.28 20.02 -6.07
N PHE A 362 5.31 20.68 -5.43
CA PHE A 362 4.60 20.12 -4.26
C PHE A 362 3.11 19.85 -4.49
N LEU A 363 2.47 20.51 -5.47
CA LEU A 363 1.06 20.31 -5.81
C LEU A 363 0.87 19.45 -7.07
N GLU A 364 1.91 19.35 -7.90
CA GLU A 364 1.90 18.64 -9.19
C GLU A 364 3.18 17.80 -9.32
N SER A 365 3.48 17.03 -8.27
CA SER A 365 4.83 16.49 -8.01
C SER A 365 5.26 15.52 -9.10
N ARG A 366 4.35 14.66 -9.59
CA ARG A 366 4.58 13.72 -10.68
C ARG A 366 4.88 14.44 -12.00
N ARG A 367 4.00 15.37 -12.42
CA ARG A 367 4.20 16.21 -13.61
C ARG A 367 5.53 16.98 -13.56
N TYR A 368 5.84 17.60 -12.41
CA TYR A 368 7.08 18.37 -12.26
C TYR A 368 8.32 17.47 -12.24
N ALA A 369 8.25 16.28 -11.64
CA ALA A 369 9.32 15.29 -11.69
C ALA A 369 9.63 14.86 -13.13
N ALA A 370 8.60 14.55 -13.92
CA ALA A 370 8.75 14.20 -15.33
C ALA A 370 9.40 15.36 -16.14
N LEU A 371 8.96 16.61 -15.94
CA LEU A 371 9.55 17.80 -16.58
C LEU A 371 11.02 18.05 -16.23
N LYS A 372 11.46 17.55 -15.06
CA LYS A 372 12.85 17.58 -14.60
C LYS A 372 13.67 16.37 -15.03
N GLY A 373 13.06 15.40 -15.71
CA GLY A 373 13.72 14.20 -16.23
C GLY A 373 13.88 13.09 -15.20
N ALA A 374 13.04 13.06 -14.15
CA ALA A 374 12.89 11.90 -13.29
C ALA A 374 12.24 10.74 -14.06
N THR A 375 12.31 9.53 -13.50
CA THR A 375 11.61 8.36 -14.07
C THR A 375 10.19 8.33 -13.51
N THR A 376 9.19 8.39 -14.40
CA THR A 376 7.75 8.36 -14.09
C THR A 376 7.07 7.33 -15.00
N GLU A 377 7.64 6.13 -15.01
CA GLU A 377 7.32 5.07 -15.98
C GLU A 377 6.97 3.76 -15.28
N PHE A 378 7.01 3.74 -13.95
CA PHE A 378 6.56 2.58 -13.19
C PHE A 378 5.05 2.46 -13.27
N SER A 379 4.51 1.29 -12.98
CA SER A 379 3.07 1.05 -12.90
C SER A 379 2.78 0.18 -11.69
N LYS A 380 1.77 0.54 -10.90
CA LYS A 380 1.35 -0.17 -9.69
C LYS A 380 2.48 -0.33 -8.67
N TRP A 381 3.12 0.79 -8.28
CA TRP A 381 4.16 0.79 -7.26
C TRP A 381 3.54 0.93 -5.87
N GLU A 382 3.43 -0.21 -5.20
CA GLU A 382 2.63 -0.37 -3.99
C GLU A 382 3.47 -0.34 -2.70
N GLY A 383 3.23 -1.25 -1.76
CA GLY A 383 3.77 -1.22 -0.42
C GLY A 383 5.31 -1.20 -0.35
N ILE A 384 5.85 -0.65 0.74
CA ILE A 384 7.30 -0.56 1.01
C ILE A 384 7.64 -0.73 2.50
N THR A 385 8.74 -1.44 2.78
CA THR A 385 9.27 -1.68 4.12
C THR A 385 10.78 -1.59 4.18
N PHE A 386 11.38 -1.56 5.37
CA PHE A 386 12.83 -1.40 5.55
C PHE A 386 13.46 -2.48 6.44
N ASP A 387 14.50 -3.12 5.92
CA ASP A 387 15.40 -3.99 6.65
C ASP A 387 16.64 -3.22 7.10
N ALA A 388 16.58 -2.74 8.35
CA ALA A 388 17.68 -2.04 9.00
C ALA A 388 18.94 -2.90 9.20
N LYS A 389 18.81 -4.24 9.24
CA LYS A 389 19.96 -5.16 9.39
C LYS A 389 20.77 -5.22 8.10
N ARG A 390 20.13 -5.11 6.92
CA ARG A 390 20.81 -5.14 5.62
C ARG A 390 20.94 -3.78 4.94
N GLY A 391 20.27 -2.75 5.44
CA GLY A 391 20.22 -1.43 4.80
C GLY A 391 19.49 -1.50 3.47
N LYS A 392 18.33 -2.15 3.43
CA LYS A 392 17.55 -2.36 2.20
C LYS A 392 16.09 -2.00 2.41
N LEU A 393 15.50 -1.33 1.43
CA LEU A 393 14.04 -1.31 1.29
C LEU A 393 13.61 -2.55 0.51
N TYR A 394 12.42 -3.04 0.80
CA TYR A 394 11.70 -3.99 -0.04
C TYR A 394 10.36 -3.38 -0.41
N THR A 395 9.97 -3.53 -1.67
CA THR A 395 8.76 -2.88 -2.18
C THR A 395 8.11 -3.73 -3.26
N ALA A 396 6.79 -3.64 -3.34
CA ALA A 396 5.99 -4.32 -4.31
C ALA A 396 5.83 -3.51 -5.60
N MET A 397 5.71 -4.25 -6.70
CA MET A 397 5.24 -3.76 -7.98
C MET A 397 4.23 -4.79 -8.48
N SER A 398 2.96 -4.41 -8.50
CA SER A 398 1.87 -5.36 -8.76
C SER A 398 1.89 -5.91 -10.20
N ALA A 399 2.44 -5.16 -11.15
CA ALA A 399 2.71 -5.64 -12.50
C ALA A 399 3.94 -4.96 -13.12
N ILE A 400 4.53 -5.63 -14.11
CA ILE A 400 5.42 -4.97 -15.07
C ILE A 400 4.59 -4.80 -16.34
N ARG A 401 4.10 -3.57 -16.58
CA ARG A 401 3.21 -3.24 -17.69
C ARG A 401 3.37 -1.80 -18.15
N ASN A 402 2.76 -1.47 -19.29
CA ASN A 402 2.55 -0.08 -19.73
C ASN A 402 3.89 0.67 -19.84
N GLY A 403 4.06 1.80 -19.15
CA GLY A 403 5.28 2.61 -19.22
C GLY A 403 6.57 1.88 -18.80
N MET A 404 6.46 0.73 -18.13
CA MET A 404 7.63 -0.10 -17.77
C MET A 404 8.14 -0.94 -18.94
N GLU A 405 7.31 -1.18 -19.95
CA GLU A 405 7.68 -1.90 -21.16
C GLU A 405 8.44 -0.96 -22.12
N ASN A 406 8.82 -1.45 -23.31
CA ASN A 406 9.52 -0.63 -24.29
C ASN A 406 8.65 -0.37 -25.51
N ASN A 407 7.89 0.73 -25.52
CA ASN A 407 6.91 1.05 -26.55
C ASN A 407 5.98 -0.15 -26.81
N ALA A 408 5.53 -0.75 -25.71
CA ALA A 408 4.69 -1.92 -25.75
C ALA A 408 3.64 -1.92 -24.65
N VAL A 409 2.56 -2.66 -24.90
CA VAL A 409 1.52 -2.98 -23.90
C VAL A 409 1.26 -4.47 -23.98
N LYS A 410 1.42 -5.17 -22.86
CA LYS A 410 1.26 -6.63 -22.76
C LYS A 410 2.15 -7.38 -23.76
N GLY A 411 3.37 -6.90 -23.95
CA GLY A 411 4.38 -7.47 -24.84
C GLY A 411 4.15 -7.23 -26.34
N LYS A 412 3.18 -6.39 -26.71
CA LYS A 412 2.87 -6.05 -28.10
C LYS A 412 3.22 -4.59 -28.40
N PRO A 413 3.75 -4.25 -29.58
CA PRO A 413 4.09 -2.87 -29.93
C PRO A 413 2.89 -1.93 -29.78
N GLU A 414 3.02 -0.94 -28.89
CA GLU A 414 2.05 0.10 -28.58
C GLU A 414 2.75 1.19 -27.76
N SER A 415 2.81 2.42 -28.24
CA SER A 415 3.59 3.49 -27.61
C SER A 415 2.79 4.42 -26.70
N LYS A 416 1.49 4.16 -26.49
CA LYS A 416 0.58 5.01 -25.69
C LYS A 416 1.18 5.47 -24.35
N PHE A 417 1.89 4.59 -23.63
CA PHE A 417 2.44 4.88 -22.30
C PHE A 417 3.89 5.38 -22.32
N ASP A 418 4.56 5.33 -23.48
CA ASP A 418 5.93 5.80 -23.64
C ASP A 418 6.01 7.17 -24.32
N ILE A 419 5.04 7.47 -25.18
CA ILE A 419 5.02 8.68 -26.01
C ILE A 419 5.02 9.93 -25.11
N GLY A 420 5.92 10.86 -25.39
CA GLY A 420 6.14 12.07 -24.59
C GLY A 420 6.91 11.84 -23.28
N GLY A 421 7.07 10.59 -22.83
CA GLY A 421 7.88 10.19 -21.69
C GLY A 421 9.37 10.01 -22.03
N ASN A 422 10.16 9.60 -21.04
CA ASN A 422 11.61 9.43 -21.19
C ASN A 422 12.03 8.02 -21.65
N ASN A 423 11.16 7.01 -21.49
CA ASN A 423 11.46 5.59 -21.72
C ASN A 423 12.81 5.22 -21.05
N HIS A 424 13.00 5.53 -19.77
CA HIS A 424 14.12 5.04 -18.97
C HIS A 424 14.01 3.53 -18.67
N ILE A 425 12.80 2.98 -18.59
CA ILE A 425 12.50 1.59 -18.27
C ILE A 425 12.15 0.81 -19.53
N ARG A 426 12.66 -0.40 -19.67
CA ARG A 426 12.48 -1.28 -20.84
C ARG A 426 12.47 -2.74 -20.40
N LEU A 427 11.41 -3.17 -19.72
CA LEU A 427 11.27 -4.52 -19.18
C LEU A 427 10.34 -5.40 -20.03
N GLN A 428 10.39 -6.70 -19.79
CA GLN A 428 9.42 -7.64 -20.35
C GLN A 428 8.13 -7.62 -19.52
N TYR A 429 6.98 -7.67 -20.20
CA TYR A 429 5.67 -7.74 -19.55
C TYR A 429 5.60 -8.89 -18.53
N ASN A 430 5.11 -8.58 -17.34
CA ASN A 430 4.79 -9.56 -16.31
C ASN A 430 3.53 -9.13 -15.54
N LYS A 431 2.41 -9.82 -15.79
CA LYS A 431 1.13 -9.56 -15.11
C LYS A 431 1.11 -9.96 -13.64
N CYS A 432 2.02 -10.83 -13.20
CA CYS A 432 2.05 -11.35 -11.84
C CYS A 432 2.94 -10.52 -10.89
N GLY A 433 3.54 -9.44 -11.39
CA GLY A 433 4.33 -8.51 -10.58
C GLY A 433 5.62 -9.07 -9.99
N CYS A 434 6.28 -8.23 -9.19
CA CYS A 434 7.52 -8.55 -8.49
C CYS A 434 7.65 -7.79 -7.18
N VAL A 435 8.32 -8.40 -6.21
CA VAL A 435 8.91 -7.67 -5.07
C VAL A 435 10.36 -7.32 -5.41
N TYR A 436 10.74 -6.07 -5.17
CA TYR A 436 12.07 -5.52 -5.42
C TYR A 436 12.87 -5.33 -4.13
N GLU A 437 14.20 -5.41 -4.22
CA GLU A 437 15.12 -4.94 -3.18
C GLU A 437 15.89 -3.70 -3.62
N ILE A 438 15.98 -2.72 -2.72
CA ILE A 438 16.56 -1.40 -2.97
C ILE A 438 17.62 -1.13 -1.90
N PRO A 439 18.93 -1.26 -2.20
CA PRO A 439 19.97 -0.88 -1.26
C PRO A 439 19.93 0.61 -0.91
N VAL A 440 20.11 0.91 0.38
CA VAL A 440 20.16 2.24 0.96
C VAL A 440 21.52 2.46 1.60
N ASP A 441 22.20 3.54 1.22
CA ASP A 441 23.50 3.88 1.79
C ASP A 441 23.38 4.44 3.23
N LYS A 442 24.53 4.72 3.86
CA LYS A 442 24.57 5.26 5.22
C LYS A 442 23.95 6.66 5.37
N SER A 443 23.80 7.41 4.28
CA SER A 443 23.10 8.70 4.28
C SER A 443 21.57 8.53 4.30
N GLY A 444 21.09 7.30 4.11
CA GLY A 444 19.67 6.99 3.97
C GLY A 444 19.19 7.12 2.52
N SER A 445 20.08 7.23 1.53
CA SER A 445 19.70 7.37 0.12
C SER A 445 19.75 6.03 -0.61
N ALA A 446 18.67 5.69 -1.34
CA ALA A 446 18.64 4.54 -2.22
C ALA A 446 19.60 4.74 -3.40
N THR A 447 20.36 3.70 -3.74
CA THR A 447 21.43 3.76 -4.75
C THR A 447 21.16 2.87 -5.97
N GLY A 448 20.23 1.94 -5.87
CA GLY A 448 19.90 1.00 -6.95
C GLY A 448 18.64 0.21 -6.63
N MET A 449 18.23 -0.65 -7.55
CA MET A 449 17.07 -1.51 -7.40
C MET A 449 17.22 -2.77 -8.26
N LYS A 450 16.73 -3.91 -7.77
CA LYS A 450 16.56 -5.12 -8.60
C LYS A 450 15.44 -6.00 -8.07
N ALA A 451 14.83 -6.79 -8.93
CA ALA A 451 13.83 -7.76 -8.51
C ALA A 451 14.42 -8.78 -7.53
N LEU A 452 13.70 -9.03 -6.43
CA LEU A 452 14.01 -10.05 -5.43
C LEU A 452 13.32 -11.37 -5.77
N VAL A 453 12.02 -11.29 -6.06
CA VAL A 453 11.15 -12.41 -6.47
C VAL A 453 10.07 -11.85 -7.39
N CYS A 454 9.71 -12.61 -8.43
CA CYS A 454 8.65 -12.25 -9.37
C CYS A 454 7.63 -13.37 -9.46
N GLY A 455 6.38 -12.98 -9.66
CA GLY A 455 5.31 -13.90 -10.01
C GLY A 455 5.53 -14.53 -11.37
N ARG A 456 4.89 -15.68 -11.59
CA ARG A 456 4.97 -16.44 -12.84
C ARG A 456 3.57 -16.67 -13.38
N THR A 457 3.42 -16.63 -14.70
CA THR A 457 2.16 -17.03 -15.34
C THR A 457 1.83 -18.49 -15.00
N ASN A 458 0.54 -18.77 -14.79
CA ASN A 458 0.06 -20.14 -14.62
C ASN A 458 0.36 -20.96 -15.89
N PRO A 459 1.05 -22.12 -15.79
CA PRO A 459 1.25 -23.00 -16.94
C PRO A 459 -0.06 -23.64 -17.43
N ASP A 460 -1.05 -23.82 -16.55
CA ASP A 460 -2.38 -24.29 -16.93
C ASP A 460 -3.21 -23.12 -17.46
N LYS A 461 -3.47 -23.14 -18.77
CA LYS A 461 -4.26 -22.09 -19.43
C LYS A 461 -5.76 -22.34 -19.36
N ALA A 462 -6.20 -23.50 -18.89
CA ALA A 462 -7.61 -23.81 -18.70
C ALA A 462 -8.16 -23.23 -17.39
N ASP A 463 -7.28 -22.89 -16.45
CA ASP A 463 -7.63 -22.21 -15.21
C ASP A 463 -7.74 -20.69 -15.44
N GLU A 464 -8.92 -20.26 -15.89
CA GLU A 464 -9.19 -18.85 -16.22
C GLU A 464 -9.28 -17.95 -14.98
N LEU A 465 -9.49 -18.53 -13.79
CA LEU A 465 -9.60 -17.78 -12.52
C LEU A 465 -8.24 -17.57 -11.86
N ASN A 466 -7.22 -18.36 -12.23
CA ASN A 466 -5.86 -18.21 -11.72
C ASN A 466 -4.86 -18.03 -12.87
N GLY A 467 -4.72 -16.79 -13.34
CA GLY A 467 -3.77 -16.46 -14.40
C GLY A 467 -2.29 -16.45 -13.97
N CYS A 468 -2.01 -16.45 -12.67
CA CYS A 468 -0.69 -16.60 -12.09
C CYS A 468 -0.52 -17.96 -11.39
N ALA A 469 0.73 -18.40 -11.25
CA ALA A 469 1.04 -19.72 -10.73
C ALA A 469 0.66 -19.82 -9.24
N LEU A 470 -0.14 -20.84 -8.91
CA LEU A 470 -0.63 -21.12 -7.55
C LEU A 470 0.48 -21.39 -6.50
N ASP A 471 1.74 -21.48 -6.89
CA ASP A 471 2.91 -21.64 -6.00
C ASP A 471 3.85 -20.42 -6.05
N GLY A 472 3.35 -19.27 -6.51
CA GLY A 472 4.08 -18.01 -6.58
C GLY A 472 3.18 -16.81 -6.32
N ILE A 473 3.79 -15.63 -6.22
CA ILE A 473 3.06 -14.38 -6.01
C ILE A 473 2.27 -13.98 -7.27
N ALA A 474 1.14 -13.32 -7.08
CA ALA A 474 0.36 -12.61 -8.09
C ALA A 474 0.00 -11.22 -7.58
N SER A 475 0.31 -10.18 -8.35
CA SER A 475 0.12 -8.76 -7.98
C SER A 475 0.44 -8.49 -6.50
N PRO A 476 1.71 -8.68 -6.09
CA PRO A 476 2.09 -8.36 -4.73
C PRO A 476 1.81 -6.88 -4.49
N ASP A 477 1.20 -6.59 -3.35
CA ASP A 477 0.87 -5.25 -2.91
C ASP A 477 1.61 -4.94 -1.59
N ASN A 478 0.95 -5.10 -0.45
CA ASN A 478 1.53 -4.65 0.80
C ASN A 478 2.65 -5.60 1.28
N VAL A 479 3.82 -5.03 1.64
CA VAL A 479 4.98 -5.80 2.13
C VAL A 479 5.45 -5.34 3.50
N ALA A 480 5.78 -6.31 4.37
CA ALA A 480 6.37 -6.03 5.68
C ALA A 480 7.54 -6.95 6.02
N TYR A 481 8.64 -6.34 6.46
CA TYR A 481 9.76 -7.09 7.00
C TYR A 481 9.53 -7.46 8.46
N ALA A 482 9.65 -8.75 8.77
CA ALA A 482 9.62 -9.28 10.12
C ALA A 482 11.05 -9.67 10.57
N PRO A 483 11.78 -8.77 11.27
CA PRO A 483 13.22 -8.97 11.53
C PRO A 483 13.53 -10.20 12.36
N GLN A 484 12.61 -10.61 13.24
CA GLN A 484 12.80 -11.76 14.13
C GLN A 484 12.70 -13.10 13.38
N MET A 485 11.99 -13.14 12.26
CA MET A 485 11.86 -14.33 11.42
C MET A 485 12.84 -14.31 10.24
N ASP A 486 13.40 -13.12 9.92
CA ASP A 486 14.21 -12.86 8.72
C ASP A 486 13.40 -13.12 7.43
N SER A 487 12.09 -12.80 7.48
CA SER A 487 11.12 -13.02 6.41
C SER A 487 10.44 -11.73 5.98
N LEU A 488 10.01 -11.66 4.72
CA LEU A 488 9.03 -10.69 4.25
C LEU A 488 7.65 -11.32 4.27
N LEU A 489 6.68 -10.59 4.81
CA LEU A 489 5.27 -10.86 4.60
C LEU A 489 4.83 -10.09 3.36
N ILE A 490 4.08 -10.72 2.47
CA ILE A 490 3.66 -10.16 1.17
C ILE A 490 2.16 -10.45 1.01
N GLY A 491 1.34 -9.41 0.97
CA GLY A 491 -0.08 -9.49 0.59
C GLY A 491 -0.28 -9.44 -0.92
N GLU A 492 -1.40 -9.95 -1.40
CA GLU A 492 -1.81 -9.88 -2.80
C GLU A 492 -3.09 -9.06 -2.94
N ASP A 493 -3.10 -8.20 -3.97
CA ASP A 493 -4.29 -7.59 -4.56
C ASP A 493 -4.33 -7.94 -6.05
N THR A 494 -4.99 -9.04 -6.37
CA THR A 494 -5.00 -9.60 -7.72
C THR A 494 -6.36 -10.09 -8.17
N SER A 495 -6.54 -10.02 -9.50
CA SER A 495 -7.53 -10.78 -10.26
C SER A 495 -6.91 -12.01 -10.94
N GLU A 496 -5.61 -12.25 -10.73
CA GLU A 496 -4.87 -13.36 -11.34
C GLU A 496 -4.75 -14.59 -10.41
N HIS A 497 -5.31 -14.49 -9.21
CA HIS A 497 -5.65 -15.59 -8.31
C HIS A 497 -7.10 -15.41 -7.85
N GLU A 498 -7.84 -16.51 -7.80
CA GLU A 498 -9.25 -16.51 -7.38
C GLU A 498 -9.42 -16.13 -5.89
N SER A 499 -8.47 -16.56 -5.06
CA SER A 499 -8.34 -16.20 -3.66
C SER A 499 -6.97 -15.57 -3.45
N ASN A 500 -6.94 -14.29 -3.05
CA ASN A 500 -5.72 -13.62 -2.68
C ASN A 500 -5.13 -14.19 -1.39
N VAL A 501 -3.81 -14.11 -1.27
CA VAL A 501 -3.10 -14.78 -0.18
C VAL A 501 -2.09 -13.85 0.50
N MET A 502 -1.71 -14.20 1.73
CA MET A 502 -0.49 -13.69 2.33
C MET A 502 0.61 -14.74 2.23
N TRP A 503 1.78 -14.32 1.75
CA TRP A 503 2.98 -15.14 1.72
C TRP A 503 3.96 -14.75 2.83
N ALA A 504 4.71 -15.73 3.33
CA ALA A 504 5.94 -15.52 4.07
C ALA A 504 7.15 -15.92 3.20
N PHE A 505 7.94 -14.94 2.76
CA PHE A 505 9.15 -15.14 1.97
C PHE A 505 10.40 -15.12 2.87
N ASP A 506 11.09 -16.26 3.01
CA ASP A 506 12.35 -16.35 3.77
C ASP A 506 13.49 -15.71 2.97
N LEU A 507 14.10 -14.64 3.50
CA LEU A 507 15.14 -13.87 2.79
C LEU A 507 16.48 -14.62 2.62
N ARG A 508 16.64 -15.78 3.28
CA ARG A 508 17.86 -16.59 3.24
C ARG A 508 17.73 -17.74 2.26
N THR A 509 16.66 -18.52 2.38
CA THR A 509 16.38 -19.69 1.52
C THR A 509 15.68 -19.30 0.24
N ARG A 510 15.02 -18.12 0.23
CA ARG A 510 14.15 -17.65 -0.86
C ARG A 510 12.95 -18.56 -1.12
N THR A 511 12.48 -19.24 -0.07
CA THR A 511 11.25 -20.03 -0.11
C THR A 511 10.06 -19.14 0.19
N LEU A 512 8.93 -19.46 -0.43
CA LEU A 512 7.68 -18.72 -0.32
C LEU A 512 6.64 -19.67 0.28
N ASP A 513 6.21 -19.39 1.51
CA ASP A 513 5.21 -20.18 2.22
C ASP A 513 3.88 -19.43 2.21
N ARG A 514 2.80 -20.08 1.77
CA ARG A 514 1.45 -19.49 1.86
C ARG A 514 0.99 -19.58 3.31
N VAL A 515 0.73 -18.46 3.95
CA VAL A 515 0.37 -18.42 5.38
C VAL A 515 -1.08 -18.01 5.63
N LEU A 516 -1.72 -17.37 4.67
CA LEU A 516 -3.14 -17.00 4.70
C LEU A 516 -3.75 -17.06 3.30
N SER A 517 -5.01 -17.45 3.19
CA SER A 517 -5.83 -17.34 1.99
C SER A 517 -7.14 -16.63 2.35
N ALA A 518 -7.50 -15.62 1.59
CA ALA A 518 -8.72 -14.85 1.76
C ALA A 518 -9.92 -15.53 1.08
N PRO A 519 -11.16 -15.15 1.46
CA PRO A 519 -12.35 -15.52 0.72
C PRO A 519 -12.32 -15.00 -0.73
N TYR A 520 -13.21 -15.52 -1.56
CA TYR A 520 -13.45 -15.04 -2.92
C TYR A 520 -13.43 -13.51 -3.05
N GLY A 521 -12.72 -13.00 -4.05
CA GLY A 521 -12.73 -11.58 -4.42
C GLY A 521 -12.15 -10.61 -3.39
N ALA A 522 -11.79 -11.07 -2.20
CA ALA A 522 -11.04 -10.26 -1.24
C ALA A 522 -9.59 -10.13 -1.68
N GLU A 523 -8.97 -9.01 -1.35
CA GLU A 523 -7.52 -8.86 -1.30
C GLU A 523 -6.99 -9.09 0.12
N VAL A 524 -5.67 -9.21 0.25
CA VAL A 524 -4.97 -9.23 1.53
C VAL A 524 -4.06 -8.00 1.67
N THR A 525 -4.62 -6.93 2.20
CA THR A 525 -3.92 -5.66 2.45
C THR A 525 -3.36 -5.56 3.88
N SER A 526 -2.69 -4.44 4.20
CA SER A 526 -2.19 -4.07 5.52
C SER A 526 -1.27 -5.13 6.14
N THR A 527 -0.54 -5.85 5.30
CA THR A 527 0.48 -6.80 5.74
C THR A 527 1.54 -6.04 6.54
N TYR A 528 1.51 -6.14 7.88
CA TYR A 528 2.34 -5.30 8.75
C TYR A 528 2.84 -6.01 10.01
N TRP A 529 4.10 -5.75 10.40
CA TRP A 529 4.74 -6.41 11.54
C TRP A 529 4.89 -5.47 12.75
N HIS A 530 4.30 -5.86 13.87
CA HIS A 530 4.47 -5.20 15.16
C HIS A 530 5.22 -6.09 16.14
N PHE A 531 6.37 -5.61 16.63
CA PHE A 531 7.14 -6.33 17.63
C PHE A 531 7.02 -5.69 19.02
N ASN A 532 7.00 -6.54 20.07
CA ASN A 532 7.03 -6.14 21.47
C ASN A 532 5.85 -5.26 21.96
N VAL A 533 4.65 -5.64 21.54
CA VAL A 533 3.40 -5.11 22.08
C VAL A 533 3.04 -5.89 23.34
N ASN A 534 3.60 -5.47 24.49
CA ASN A 534 3.39 -6.05 25.82
C ASN A 534 3.80 -7.54 25.88
N ASN A 535 5.02 -7.84 25.42
CA ASN A 535 5.59 -9.18 25.30
C ASN A 535 5.00 -10.05 24.18
N PHE A 536 4.15 -9.49 23.31
CA PHE A 536 3.67 -10.16 22.10
C PHE A 536 4.17 -9.47 20.82
N ALA A 537 4.18 -10.20 19.72
CA ALA A 537 4.37 -9.68 18.37
C ALA A 537 3.16 -10.05 17.52
N TYR A 538 2.87 -9.23 16.51
CA TYR A 538 1.69 -9.36 15.66
C TYR A 538 2.10 -9.22 14.20
N ALA A 539 1.67 -10.17 13.36
CA ALA A 539 1.56 -9.96 11.92
C ALA A 539 0.11 -9.62 11.61
N LEU A 540 -0.16 -8.38 11.23
CA LEU A 540 -1.49 -7.96 10.79
C LEU A 540 -1.71 -8.40 9.35
N ALA A 541 -2.95 -8.80 9.07
CA ALA A 541 -3.48 -9.04 7.74
C ALA A 541 -4.92 -8.53 7.74
N VAL A 542 -5.30 -7.86 6.66
CA VAL A 542 -6.64 -7.29 6.49
C VAL A 542 -7.26 -7.91 5.25
N ILE A 543 -8.52 -8.31 5.37
CA ILE A 543 -9.31 -8.88 4.27
C ILE A 543 -10.23 -7.78 3.79
N GLN A 544 -9.87 -7.14 2.69
CA GLN A 544 -10.61 -6.03 2.10
C GLN A 544 -11.64 -6.58 1.09
N HIS A 545 -12.79 -5.91 0.97
CA HIS A 545 -13.87 -6.19 0.00
C HIS A 545 -14.14 -7.68 -0.35
N PRO A 546 -14.45 -8.55 0.63
CA PRO A 546 -14.90 -9.91 0.32
C PRO A 546 -16.01 -9.92 -0.73
N TYR A 547 -15.86 -10.85 -1.68
CA TYR A 547 -16.74 -11.12 -2.80
C TYR A 547 -16.77 -10.08 -3.92
N SER A 548 -15.81 -9.14 -3.95
CA SER A 548 -15.63 -8.22 -5.08
C SER A 548 -15.48 -8.99 -6.40
N GLY A 549 -16.31 -8.67 -7.40
CA GLY A 549 -16.36 -9.36 -8.69
C GLY A 549 -17.11 -10.71 -8.68
N PHE A 550 -17.65 -11.13 -7.53
CA PHE A 550 -18.40 -12.37 -7.36
C PHE A 550 -19.77 -12.15 -6.68
N GLU A 551 -20.29 -10.92 -6.68
CA GLU A 551 -21.48 -10.49 -5.96
C GLU A 551 -22.75 -11.20 -6.43
N GLU A 552 -22.85 -11.51 -7.73
CA GLU A 552 -24.00 -12.20 -8.32
C GLU A 552 -23.91 -13.73 -8.24
N THR A 553 -22.77 -14.27 -7.81
CA THR A 553 -22.50 -15.71 -7.79
C THR A 553 -22.15 -16.19 -6.39
N LYS A 554 -20.93 -15.93 -5.92
CA LYS A 554 -20.38 -16.46 -4.65
C LYS A 554 -20.98 -15.79 -3.42
N LEU A 555 -21.27 -14.50 -3.48
CA LEU A 555 -21.85 -13.80 -2.33
C LEU A 555 -23.22 -14.37 -1.92
N LEU A 556 -23.98 -14.92 -2.88
CA LEU A 556 -25.33 -15.46 -2.68
C LEU A 556 -25.34 -16.93 -2.23
N GLU A 557 -24.19 -17.60 -2.22
CA GLU A 557 -24.07 -18.99 -1.76
C GLU A 557 -24.26 -19.06 -0.24
N LYS A 558 -24.76 -20.20 0.27
CA LYS A 558 -25.14 -20.35 1.69
C LYS A 558 -23.92 -20.31 2.63
N GLU A 559 -22.74 -20.61 2.10
CA GLU A 559 -21.44 -20.59 2.78
C GLU A 559 -20.92 -19.17 2.97
N SER A 560 -21.48 -18.20 2.24
CA SER A 560 -21.04 -16.80 2.28
C SER A 560 -21.15 -16.19 3.67
N SER A 561 -20.05 -15.59 4.11
CA SER A 561 -19.94 -14.86 5.38
C SER A 561 -20.28 -13.36 5.25
N GLY A 562 -20.76 -12.95 4.07
CA GLY A 562 -21.13 -11.57 3.73
C GLY A 562 -19.95 -10.68 3.35
N ILE A 563 -20.26 -9.47 2.89
CA ILE A 563 -19.28 -8.52 2.34
C ILE A 563 -18.41 -7.83 3.40
N ASP A 564 -18.70 -7.95 4.69
CA ASP A 564 -17.99 -7.17 5.73
C ASP A 564 -16.49 -7.52 5.75
N GLY A 565 -15.63 -6.53 5.51
CA GLY A 565 -14.16 -6.62 5.59
C GLY A 565 -13.63 -6.92 6.99
N TRP A 566 -12.43 -7.49 7.09
CA TRP A 566 -11.90 -8.11 8.32
C TRP A 566 -10.55 -7.49 8.67
N VAL A 567 -10.36 -7.14 9.94
CA VAL A 567 -9.04 -6.80 10.47
C VAL A 567 -8.64 -7.85 11.49
N GLY A 568 -7.51 -8.52 11.26
CA GLY A 568 -7.04 -9.58 12.14
C GLY A 568 -5.52 -9.66 12.23
N SER A 569 -5.05 -10.69 12.93
CA SER A 569 -3.63 -10.87 13.16
C SER A 569 -3.24 -12.30 13.51
N PHE A 570 -2.01 -12.67 13.16
CA PHE A 570 -1.27 -13.73 13.84
C PHE A 570 -0.58 -13.18 15.07
N VAL A 571 -0.55 -13.95 16.16
CA VAL A 571 0.00 -13.52 17.45
C VAL A 571 1.12 -14.44 17.91
N PHE A 572 2.24 -13.86 18.36
CA PHE A 572 3.40 -14.60 18.85
C PHE A 572 3.84 -14.08 20.21
N LYS A 573 4.27 -14.97 21.09
CA LYS A 573 5.03 -14.55 22.28
C LYS A 573 6.42 -14.11 21.85
N THR A 574 6.86 -12.94 22.31
CA THR A 574 8.22 -12.43 22.03
C THR A 574 9.32 -13.38 22.51
N SER A 575 9.07 -14.15 23.58
CA SER A 575 9.98 -15.19 24.08
C SER A 575 10.23 -16.31 23.06
N ASP A 576 9.27 -16.58 22.19
CA ASP A 576 9.34 -17.68 21.22
C ASP A 576 10.20 -17.28 20.02
N LEU A 577 10.13 -16.00 19.67
CA LEU A 577 10.95 -15.33 18.66
C LEU A 577 12.40 -15.06 19.10
N ALA A 578 12.72 -15.24 20.39
CA ALA A 578 14.08 -15.01 20.89
C ALA A 578 15.08 -16.01 20.28
N GLY A 579 16.11 -15.47 19.61
CA GLY A 579 17.17 -16.24 18.97
C GLY A 579 16.74 -16.98 17.69
N VAL A 580 15.55 -16.68 17.17
CA VAL A 580 15.06 -17.22 15.91
C VAL A 580 15.89 -16.66 14.76
N ARG A 581 16.21 -17.54 13.81
CA ARG A 581 16.96 -17.20 12.60
C ARG A 581 16.20 -17.50 11.31
N ARG A 582 15.10 -18.23 11.43
CA ARG A 582 14.26 -18.74 10.35
C ARG A 582 12.94 -19.21 10.94
N ALA A 583 11.84 -18.92 10.26
CA ALA A 583 10.52 -19.44 10.54
C ALA A 583 10.11 -20.34 9.37
N ASP A 584 9.82 -21.60 9.67
CA ASP A 584 9.29 -22.57 8.70
C ASP A 584 7.79 -22.70 8.97
N TRP A 585 6.98 -22.08 8.13
CA TRP A 585 5.52 -22.12 8.26
C TRP A 585 4.98 -23.44 7.75
N ASP A 586 3.91 -23.95 8.38
CA ASP A 586 3.15 -25.05 7.80
C ASP A 586 2.25 -24.49 6.69
N ALA A 587 2.85 -24.32 5.52
CA ALA A 587 2.24 -23.62 4.41
C ALA A 587 0.91 -24.27 4.00
N ILE A 588 -0.14 -23.47 3.92
CA ILE A 588 -1.44 -23.98 3.48
C ILE A 588 -1.42 -24.24 1.97
N THR A 589 -2.02 -25.34 1.55
CA THR A 589 -2.20 -25.64 0.13
C THR A 589 -3.25 -24.72 -0.47
N TYR A 590 -3.22 -24.57 -1.80
CA TYR A 590 -4.34 -23.97 -2.53
C TYR A 590 -5.63 -24.74 -2.21
N SER A 591 -6.75 -24.02 -2.14
CA SER A 591 -8.06 -24.61 -1.90
C SER A 591 -8.67 -25.08 -3.21
N ASP A 592 -9.09 -26.34 -3.29
CA ASP A 592 -9.88 -26.82 -4.43
C ASP A 592 -11.38 -26.84 -4.11
N THR A 593 -11.78 -26.62 -2.85
CA THR A 593 -13.17 -26.72 -2.43
C THR A 593 -13.83 -25.35 -2.35
N ASN A 594 -15.10 -25.29 -2.76
CA ASN A 594 -15.89 -24.07 -2.71
C ASN A 594 -16.08 -23.57 -1.27
N GLU A 595 -16.39 -24.48 -0.35
CA GLU A 595 -16.61 -24.18 1.08
C GLU A 595 -15.40 -23.46 1.70
N GLU A 596 -14.20 -23.97 1.46
CA GLU A 596 -12.96 -23.38 1.97
C GLU A 596 -12.65 -21.99 1.37
N LYS A 597 -13.18 -21.67 0.19
CA LYS A 597 -12.97 -20.36 -0.48
C LYS A 597 -13.95 -19.28 -0.01
N HIS A 598 -14.91 -19.60 0.88
CA HIS A 598 -15.75 -18.62 1.56
C HIS A 598 -15.17 -18.11 2.89
N ASP A 599 -14.08 -18.72 3.36
CA ASP A 599 -13.50 -18.46 4.67
C ASP A 599 -12.04 -18.05 4.58
N VAL A 600 -11.53 -17.44 5.66
CA VAL A 600 -10.11 -17.16 5.81
C VAL A 600 -9.41 -18.42 6.28
N ARG A 601 -8.54 -18.98 5.44
CA ARG A 601 -7.67 -20.11 5.81
C ARG A 601 -6.31 -19.59 6.22
N SER A 602 -5.67 -20.20 7.21
CA SER A 602 -4.34 -19.78 7.66
C SER A 602 -3.49 -20.95 8.13
N SER A 603 -2.17 -20.75 8.14
CA SER A 603 -1.20 -21.70 8.69
C SER A 603 -1.50 -21.94 10.17
N GLU A 604 -1.66 -23.21 10.56
CA GLU A 604 -1.98 -23.61 11.94
C GLU A 604 -0.74 -23.71 12.84
N GLU A 605 0.45 -23.84 12.26
CA GLU A 605 1.70 -23.91 13.01
C GLU A 605 2.85 -23.19 12.30
N VAL A 606 3.82 -22.74 13.08
CA VAL A 606 5.13 -22.29 12.59
C VAL A 606 6.24 -22.92 13.42
N ARG A 607 7.26 -23.43 12.75
CA ARG A 607 8.47 -23.95 13.37
C ARG A 607 9.57 -22.89 13.35
N PHE A 608 9.84 -22.33 14.52
CA PHE A 608 10.95 -21.41 14.71
C PHE A 608 12.27 -22.15 14.89
N ILE A 609 13.16 -22.01 13.91
CA ILE A 609 14.52 -22.54 13.97
C ILE A 609 15.41 -21.50 14.65
N LYS A 610 16.07 -21.89 15.76
CA LYS A 610 16.94 -21.01 16.53
C LYS A 610 18.40 -21.15 16.10
N GLN A 611 19.20 -20.16 16.45
CA GLN A 611 20.65 -20.28 16.33
C GLN A 611 21.15 -21.36 17.30
N ALA A 612 21.95 -22.31 16.81
CA ALA A 612 22.64 -23.24 17.71
C ALA A 612 23.54 -22.40 18.63
N GLY A 613 23.38 -22.55 19.95
CA GLY A 613 24.27 -21.91 20.90
C GLY A 613 25.72 -22.26 20.55
N LYS A 614 26.66 -21.33 20.72
CA LYS A 614 28.07 -21.70 20.71
C LYS A 614 28.23 -22.79 21.77
N VAL A 615 28.56 -24.01 21.36
CA VAL A 615 29.02 -25.04 22.27
C VAL A 615 30.27 -24.45 22.94
N ALA A 616 30.19 -24.28 24.27
CA ALA A 616 31.26 -23.69 25.07
C ALA A 616 32.50 -24.58 25.07
#